data_AF-A0A5M6CG19-F1
#
_entry.id   AF-A0A5M6CG19-F1
#
_cell.length_a   1.000
_cell.length_b   1.000
_cell.length_c   1.000
_cell.angle_alpha   90.00
_cell.angle_beta   90.00
_cell.angle_gamma   90.00
#
_symmetry.space_group_name_H-M   'P 1'
#
loop_
_entity.id
_entity.type
_entity.pdbx_description
1 polymer ?
#
loop_
_entity_poly.entity_id
_entity_poly.type
_entity_poly.pdbx_seq_one_letter_code
_entity_poly.pdbx_strand_id
1 'polypeptide(L)'
;MTQEYQLYRVSQLLSRFREQVKILNSNGEFSINIHAENILINVLNKIYDCNLENVNYVEGKTFPSIDLRDKTKRIAFQITSTANLEKVNHTLTKFIENALYKEFDNVYIFIRHLYT
;
A
#
# COMPACT_ATOMS: atom_id res chain seq x y z
N MET A 1 27.70 -6.20 -11.47
CA MET A 1 26.39 -6.78 -11.86
C MET A 1 25.71 -5.82 -12.82
N THR A 2 25.14 -6.30 -13.92
CA THR A 2 24.45 -5.47 -14.91
C THR A 2 23.04 -5.10 -14.43
N GLN A 3 22.47 -3.99 -14.92
CA GLN A 3 21.09 -3.58 -14.61
C GLN A 3 20.08 -4.67 -14.98
N GLU A 4 20.26 -5.30 -16.14
CA GLU A 4 19.44 -6.42 -16.61
C GLU A 4 19.41 -7.58 -15.60
N TYR A 5 20.58 -7.97 -15.07
CA TYR A 5 20.67 -9.00 -14.05
C TYR A 5 19.88 -8.63 -12.78
N GLN A 6 19.95 -7.37 -12.35
CA GLN A 6 19.21 -6.91 -11.17
C GLN A 6 17.70 -6.96 -11.40
N LEU A 7 17.22 -6.47 -12.54
CA LEU A 7 15.80 -6.51 -12.89
C LEU A 7 15.27 -7.95 -12.98
N TYR A 8 16.06 -8.85 -13.58
CA TYR A 8 15.75 -10.27 -13.61
C TYR A 8 15.66 -10.87 -12.20
N ARG A 9 16.64 -10.54 -11.33
CA ARG A 9 16.65 -11.02 -9.94
C ARG A 9 15.46 -10.50 -9.14
N VAL A 10 15.10 -9.23 -9.30
CA VAL A 10 13.91 -8.62 -8.68
C VAL A 10 12.65 -9.36 -9.13
N SER A 11 12.51 -9.65 -10.43
CA SER A 11 11.38 -10.42 -10.96
C SER A 11 11.26 -11.83 -10.34
N GLN A 12 12.40 -12.53 -10.19
CA GLN A 12 12.43 -13.85 -9.54
C GLN A 12 11.99 -13.80 -8.07
N LEU A 13 12.50 -12.83 -7.31
CA LEU A 13 12.13 -12.64 -5.90
C LEU A 13 10.65 -12.22 -5.77
N LEU A 14 10.22 -11.30 -6.64
CA LEU A 14 8.84 -10.91 -6.96
C LEU A 14 7.89 -12.10 -6.96
N SER A 15 8.19 -13.01 -7.89
CA SER A 15 7.37 -14.16 -8.22
C SER A 15 7.30 -15.17 -7.06
N ARG A 16 8.43 -15.45 -6.40
CA ARG A 16 8.48 -16.36 -5.24
C ARG A 16 7.71 -15.81 -4.05
N PHE A 17 7.88 -14.52 -3.77
CA PHE A 17 7.20 -13.86 -2.67
C PHE A 17 5.68 -13.89 -2.86
N ARG A 18 5.22 -13.57 -4.07
CA ARG A 18 3.82 -13.69 -4.47
C ARG A 18 3.27 -15.10 -4.20
N GLU A 19 3.96 -16.14 -4.65
CA GLU A 19 3.48 -17.51 -4.50
C GLU A 19 3.44 -17.94 -3.02
N GLN A 20 4.42 -17.51 -2.23
CA GLN A 20 4.44 -17.75 -0.79
C GLN A 20 3.24 -17.08 -0.10
N VAL A 21 2.92 -15.83 -0.42
CA VAL A 21 1.73 -15.14 0.09
C VAL A 21 0.46 -15.93 -0.25
N LYS A 22 0.35 -16.43 -1.49
CA LYS A 22 -0.80 -17.22 -1.94
C LYS A 22 -0.95 -18.51 -1.12
N ILE A 23 0.10 -19.32 -1.04
CA ILE A 23 0.10 -20.60 -0.31
C ILE A 23 -0.27 -20.40 1.16
N LEU A 24 0.37 -19.44 1.83
CA LEU A 24 0.14 -19.19 3.26
C LEU A 24 -1.29 -18.69 3.52
N ASN A 25 -1.82 -17.80 2.67
CA ASN A 25 -3.22 -17.38 2.77
C ASN A 25 -4.18 -18.56 2.57
N SER A 26 -3.92 -19.48 1.63
CA SER A 26 -4.72 -20.70 1.46
C SER A 26 -4.67 -21.64 2.67
N ASN A 27 -3.59 -21.60 3.45
CA ASN A 27 -3.44 -22.34 4.70
C ASN A 27 -4.06 -21.62 5.92
N GLY A 28 -4.59 -20.41 5.75
CA GLY A 28 -5.09 -19.58 6.86
C GLY A 28 -4.00 -18.84 7.64
N GLU A 29 -2.77 -18.80 7.13
CA GLU A 29 -1.62 -18.11 7.74
C GLU A 29 -1.49 -16.67 7.22
N PHE A 30 -2.22 -15.73 7.87
CA PHE A 30 -2.33 -14.36 7.38
C PHE A 30 -1.19 -13.41 7.79
N SER A 31 -0.24 -13.85 8.62
CA SER A 31 0.90 -13.02 9.08
C SER A 31 1.78 -12.53 7.91
N ILE A 32 1.85 -13.30 6.83
CA ILE A 32 2.58 -12.92 5.60
C ILE A 32 2.06 -11.62 4.98
N ASN A 33 0.79 -11.27 5.19
CA ASN A 33 0.23 -10.03 4.66
C ASN A 33 0.86 -8.79 5.30
N ILE A 34 1.22 -8.86 6.59
CA ILE A 34 1.95 -7.78 7.28
C ILE A 34 3.35 -7.60 6.66
N HIS A 35 4.03 -8.71 6.36
CA HIS A 35 5.32 -8.66 5.67
C HIS A 35 5.21 -8.08 4.25
N ALA A 36 4.16 -8.47 3.52
CA ALA A 36 3.88 -7.93 2.18
C ALA A 36 3.64 -6.43 2.21
N GLU A 37 2.90 -5.95 3.20
CA GLU A 37 2.64 -4.53 3.39
C GLU A 37 3.90 -3.75 3.72
N ASN A 38 4.75 -4.26 4.62
CA ASN A 38 6.03 -3.62 4.95
C ASN A 38 6.97 -3.52 3.74
N ILE A 39 6.99 -4.54 2.88
CA ILE A 39 7.75 -4.49 1.62
C ILE A 39 7.18 -3.40 0.71
N LEU A 40 5.86 -3.31 0.57
CA LEU A 40 5.21 -2.27 -0.24
C LEU A 40 5.54 -0.87 0.27
N ILE A 41 5.45 -0.63 1.57
CA ILE A 41 5.83 0.65 2.21
C ILE A 41 7.27 1.03 1.84
N ASN A 42 8.21 0.09 1.97
CA ASN A 42 9.60 0.33 1.63
C ASN A 42 9.80 0.69 0.16
N VAL A 43 9.08 0.03 -0.76
CA VAL A 43 9.14 0.34 -2.18
C VAL A 43 8.56 1.73 -2.48
N LEU A 44 7.39 2.05 -1.93
CA LEU A 44 6.75 3.36 -2.11
C LEU A 44 7.60 4.50 -1.54
N ASN A 45 8.18 4.31 -0.36
CA ASN A 45 9.11 5.27 0.25
C ASN A 45 10.29 5.62 -0.67
N LYS A 46 10.81 4.62 -1.41
CA LYS A 46 11.89 4.84 -2.38
C LYS A 46 11.43 5.50 -3.66
N ILE A 47 10.25 5.16 -4.18
CA ILE A 47 9.73 5.73 -5.43
C ILE A 47 9.30 7.19 -5.24
N TYR A 48 8.66 7.52 -4.12
CA TYR A 48 8.07 8.83 -3.86
C TYR A 48 8.94 9.72 -2.96
N ASP A 49 10.13 9.26 -2.57
CA ASP A 49 11.02 9.95 -1.62
C ASP A 49 10.26 10.44 -0.37
N CYS A 50 9.66 9.48 0.34
CA CYS A 50 8.82 9.72 1.50
C CYS A 50 9.08 8.73 2.62
N ASN A 51 8.46 8.97 3.78
CA ASN A 51 8.51 8.12 4.95
C ASN A 51 7.09 7.77 5.42
N LEU A 52 6.48 6.84 4.71
CA LEU A 52 5.12 6.38 4.97
C LEU A 52 5.03 5.59 6.28
N GLU A 53 4.08 5.97 7.12
CA GLU A 53 3.61 5.21 8.27
C GLU A 53 2.25 4.58 7.99
N ASN A 54 2.02 3.38 8.52
CA ASN A 54 0.69 2.77 8.50
C ASN A 54 -0.20 3.48 9.53
N VAL A 55 -1.30 4.05 9.05
CA VAL A 55 -2.20 4.87 9.86
C VAL A 55 -2.88 4.04 10.94
N ASN A 56 -3.28 2.80 10.63
CA ASN A 56 -3.95 1.92 11.57
C ASN A 56 -3.03 1.55 12.75
N TYR A 57 -1.72 1.42 12.50
CA TYR A 57 -0.74 1.12 13.56
C TYR A 57 -0.44 2.32 14.44
N VAL A 58 -0.38 3.53 13.86
CA VAL A 58 -0.07 4.76 14.61
C VAL A 58 -1.27 5.28 15.40
N GLU A 59 -2.47 5.22 14.82
CA GLU A 59 -3.69 5.78 15.41
C GLU A 59 -4.48 4.76 16.25
N GLY A 60 -4.14 3.47 16.15
CA GLY A 60 -4.84 2.39 16.87
C GLY A 60 -6.30 2.17 16.44
N LYS A 61 -6.71 2.73 15.29
CA LYS A 61 -8.05 2.60 14.73
C LYS A 61 -8.01 2.63 13.20
N THR A 62 -9.00 2.00 12.57
CA THR A 62 -9.16 2.09 11.12
C THR A 62 -9.46 3.53 10.73
N PHE A 63 -8.58 4.13 9.93
CA PHE A 63 -8.78 5.50 9.47
C PHE A 63 -9.61 5.51 8.18
N PRO A 64 -10.63 6.37 8.07
CA PRO A 64 -11.44 6.42 6.86
C PRO A 64 -10.59 6.94 5.70
N SER A 65 -10.57 6.19 4.58
CA SER A 65 -10.05 6.57 3.25
C SER A 65 -8.54 6.69 3.02
N ILE A 66 -7.69 6.39 4.01
CA ILE A 66 -6.24 6.28 3.81
C ILE A 66 -5.67 5.15 4.68
N ASP A 67 -4.69 4.41 4.16
CA ASP A 67 -4.01 3.32 4.87
C ASP A 67 -2.58 3.71 5.28
N LEU A 68 -1.88 4.48 4.42
CA LEU A 68 -0.52 4.96 4.67
C LEU A 68 -0.47 6.49 4.54
N ARG A 69 0.45 7.13 5.26
CA ARG A 69 0.65 8.58 5.15
C ARG A 69 2.08 9.00 5.46
N ASP A 70 2.47 10.17 4.97
CA ASP A 70 3.63 10.92 5.42
C ASP A 70 3.17 12.36 5.67
N LYS A 71 3.13 12.77 6.93
CA LYS A 71 2.71 14.11 7.34
C LYS A 71 3.72 15.20 6.94
N THR A 72 5.00 14.84 6.83
CA THR A 72 6.07 15.78 6.47
C THR A 72 5.98 16.13 4.99
N LYS A 73 5.83 15.11 4.13
CA LYS A 73 5.63 15.29 2.69
C LYS A 73 4.18 15.60 2.33
N ARG A 74 3.26 15.55 3.30
CA ARG A 74 1.82 15.80 3.13
C ARG A 74 1.22 14.92 2.04
N ILE A 75 1.55 13.64 2.05
CA ILE A 75 1.00 12.65 1.10
C ILE A 75 0.31 11.52 1.84
N ALA A 76 -0.72 10.95 1.21
CA ALA A 76 -1.43 9.78 1.71
C ALA A 76 -1.65 8.75 0.61
N PHE A 77 -1.76 7.48 1.01
CA PHE A 77 -2.08 6.37 0.13
C PHE A 77 -3.29 5.61 0.67
N GLN A 78 -4.27 5.36 -0.20
CA GLN A 78 -5.25 4.30 -0.02
C GLN A 78 -4.76 3.07 -0.79
N ILE A 79 -4.58 1.96 -0.08
CA ILE A 79 -4.28 0.65 -0.65
C ILE A 79 -5.61 -0.10 -0.80
N THR A 80 -5.92 -0.58 -2.01
CA THR A 80 -7.18 -1.28 -2.27
C THR A 80 -6.99 -2.39 -3.28
N SER A 81 -7.74 -3.47 -3.17
CA SER A 81 -7.84 -4.49 -4.23
C SER A 81 -8.93 -4.22 -5.25
N THR A 82 -9.83 -3.29 -4.95
CA THR A 82 -11.00 -2.99 -5.77
C THR A 82 -10.71 -1.78 -6.64
N ALA A 83 -10.76 -1.99 -7.96
CA ALA A 83 -10.46 -0.99 -8.98
C ALA A 83 -11.70 -0.26 -9.53
N ASN A 84 -12.84 -0.32 -8.84
CA ASN A 84 -14.07 0.27 -9.35
C ASN A 84 -14.17 1.77 -9.02
N LEU A 85 -14.92 2.50 -9.86
CA LEU A 85 -15.14 3.95 -9.70
C LEU A 85 -15.82 4.28 -8.38
N GLU A 86 -16.70 3.41 -7.90
CA GLU A 86 -17.38 3.56 -6.62
C GLU A 86 -16.39 3.65 -5.45
N LYS A 87 -15.36 2.79 -5.41
CA LYS A 87 -14.35 2.80 -4.36
C LYS A 87 -13.48 4.05 -4.43
N VAL A 88 -13.14 4.51 -5.63
CA VAL A 88 -12.40 5.77 -5.84
C VAL A 88 -13.21 6.96 -5.32
N ASN A 89 -14.47 7.09 -5.76
CA ASN A 89 -15.36 8.16 -5.32
C ASN A 89 -15.58 8.13 -3.81
N HIS A 90 -15.82 6.95 -3.24
CA HIS A 90 -15.98 6.80 -1.79
C HIS A 90 -14.73 7.27 -1.02
N THR A 91 -13.54 6.91 -1.52
CA THR A 91 -12.26 7.35 -0.93
C THR A 91 -12.14 8.87 -0.95
N LEU A 92 -12.39 9.51 -2.10
CA LEU A 92 -12.32 10.97 -2.25
C LEU A 92 -13.37 11.70 -1.41
N THR A 93 -14.62 11.22 -1.39
CA THR A 93 -15.69 11.78 -0.55
C THR A 93 -15.29 11.75 0.93
N LYS A 94 -14.84 10.60 1.43
CA LYS A 94 -14.39 10.46 2.82
C LYS A 94 -13.18 11.32 3.12
N PHE A 95 -12.25 11.47 2.18
CA PHE A 95 -11.09 12.33 2.32
C PHE A 95 -11.50 13.81 2.51
N ILE A 96 -12.52 14.26 1.78
CA ILE A 96 -13.07 15.62 1.91
C ILE A 96 -13.89 15.79 3.18
N GLU A 97 -14.79 14.86 3.49
CA GLU A 97 -15.65 14.89 4.69
C GLU A 97 -14.84 14.99 5.99
N ASN A 98 -13.71 14.28 6.05
CA ASN A 98 -12.80 14.30 7.19
C ASN A 98 -11.76 15.44 7.14
N ALA A 99 -11.89 16.36 6.18
CA ALA A 99 -10.99 17.49 5.97
C ALA A 99 -9.49 17.11 5.82
N LEU A 100 -9.20 15.91 5.31
CA LEU A 100 -7.83 15.39 5.19
C LEU A 100 -6.99 16.18 4.20
N TYR A 101 -7.64 16.89 3.26
CA TYR A 101 -6.98 17.82 2.34
C TYR A 101 -6.26 18.97 3.05
N LYS A 102 -6.55 19.24 4.33
CA LYS A 102 -5.79 20.22 5.13
C LYS A 102 -4.42 19.67 5.56
N GLU A 103 -4.31 18.36 5.71
CA GLU A 103 -3.11 17.67 6.17
C GLU A 103 -2.27 17.09 5.01
N PHE A 104 -2.93 16.63 3.94
CA PHE A 104 -2.28 16.00 2.80
C PHE A 104 -2.69 16.67 1.49
N ASP A 105 -1.70 17.06 0.70
CA ASP A 105 -1.87 17.72 -0.59
C ASP A 105 -2.16 16.72 -1.70
N ASN A 106 -1.71 15.47 -1.54
CA ASN A 106 -1.92 14.40 -2.52
C ASN A 106 -2.46 13.12 -1.84
N VAL A 107 -3.47 12.52 -2.47
CA VAL A 107 -3.95 11.17 -2.14
C VAL A 107 -3.75 10.25 -3.33
N TYR A 108 -2.93 9.22 -3.15
CA TYR A 108 -2.69 8.17 -4.14
C TYR A 108 -3.57 6.97 -3.85
N ILE A 109 -4.20 6.41 -4.89
CA ILE A 109 -4.96 5.17 -4.78
C ILE A 109 -4.14 4.06 -5.44
N PHE A 110 -3.55 3.19 -4.63
CA PHE A 110 -2.79 2.05 -5.09
C PHE A 110 -3.70 0.82 -5.20
N ILE A 111 -3.94 0.38 -6.44
CA ILE A 111 -4.77 -0.77 -6.73
C ILE A 111 -3.88 -2.01 -6.83
N ARG A 112 -4.03 -2.94 -5.88
CA ARG A 112 -3.31 -4.21 -5.86
C ARG A 112 -4.17 -5.34 -6.43
N HIS A 113 -3.56 -6.25 -7.18
CA HIS A 113 -4.27 -7.45 -7.62
C HIS A 113 -4.41 -8.42 -6.45
N LEU A 114 -5.62 -8.95 -6.19
CA LEU A 114 -5.79 -10.05 -5.24
C LEU A 114 -5.25 -11.31 -5.89
N TYR A 115 -4.28 -11.94 -5.23
CA TYR A 115 -3.97 -13.33 -5.48
C TYR A 115 -4.98 -14.17 -4.70
N THR A 116 -6.17 -14.33 -5.27
CA THR A 116 -7.09 -15.41 -4.88
C THR A 116 -6.54 -16.74 -5.39
#